data_AF-V4NZH0-F1
#
_entry.id   AF-V4NZH0-F1
#
_cell.length_a   1.000
_cell.length_b   1.000
_cell.length_c   1.000
_cell.angle_alpha   90.00
_cell.angle_beta   90.00
_cell.angle_gamma   90.00
#
_symmetry.space_group_name_H-M   'P 1'
#
loop_
_entity.id
_entity.type
_entity.pdbx_description
1 polymer ?
#
loop_
_entity_poly.entity_id
_entity_poly.type
_entity_poly.pdbx_seq_one_letter_code
_entity_poly.pdbx_strand_id
1 'polypeptide(L)'
;MVSITTDTRNLPEAQRLIEYMVERANHLGPLNLAIAQTMLESTKDRFDEQQAPDGTPWVPSKAAKAAKRKTLLDTHHMRDNTFSAEATDKEARWGTNAVQARLFQTGGTIKMPSRKGNVRLRENADGTLMRQSRNKNLARFARANHKRARSVAFESGAYNIQVIARPFLGLSKRDQSTIYDLTEDYLAPGGA
;
A
#
# COMPACT_ATOMS: atom_id res chain seq x y z
N MET A 1 50.62 -19.90 -43.10
CA MET A 1 49.22 -19.77 -43.54
C MET A 1 48.35 -19.94 -42.30
N VAL A 2 47.68 -18.89 -41.84
CA VAL A 2 46.84 -18.93 -40.62
C VAL A 2 45.41 -19.17 -41.09
N SER A 3 44.88 -20.37 -40.83
CA SER A 3 43.48 -20.68 -41.08
C SER A 3 42.70 -20.59 -39.77
N ILE A 4 41.67 -19.77 -39.75
CA ILE A 4 40.67 -19.77 -38.67
C ILE A 4 39.56 -20.72 -39.12
N THR A 5 39.29 -21.75 -38.32
CA THR A 5 38.19 -22.69 -38.53
C THR A 5 37.08 -22.33 -37.56
N THR A 6 35.96 -21.82 -38.07
CA THR A 6 34.77 -21.51 -37.26
C THR A 6 33.75 -22.63 -37.44
N ASP A 7 33.32 -23.24 -36.34
CA ASP A 7 32.27 -24.27 -36.33
C ASP A 7 30.89 -23.63 -36.45
N THR A 8 30.20 -23.90 -37.56
CA THR A 8 28.91 -23.28 -37.91
C THR A 8 27.71 -24.20 -37.72
N ARG A 9 27.90 -25.41 -37.18
CA ARG A 9 26.83 -26.43 -37.09
C ARG A 9 25.62 -25.99 -36.28
N ASN A 10 25.81 -25.12 -35.29
CA ASN A 10 24.74 -24.63 -34.42
C ASN A 10 24.20 -23.24 -34.84
N LEU A 11 24.70 -22.64 -35.94
CA LEU A 11 24.23 -21.32 -36.39
C LEU A 11 22.73 -21.27 -36.69
N PRO A 12 22.10 -22.28 -37.34
CA PRO A 12 20.68 -22.23 -37.61
C PRO A 12 19.82 -22.24 -36.34
N GLU A 13 20.26 -22.94 -35.30
CA GLU A 13 19.58 -22.99 -34.01
C GLU A 13 19.72 -21.66 -33.26
N ALA A 14 20.93 -21.10 -33.23
CA ALA A 14 21.17 -19.77 -32.66
C ALA A 14 20.35 -18.68 -33.37
N GLN A 15 20.21 -18.76 -34.69
CA GLN A 15 19.41 -17.80 -35.45
C GLN A 15 17.92 -17.90 -35.11
N ARG A 16 17.36 -19.12 -35.00
CA ARG A 16 15.96 -19.33 -34.58
C ARG A 16 15.71 -18.80 -33.16
N LEU A 17 16.66 -19.00 -32.25
CA LEU A 17 16.58 -18.49 -30.89
C LEU A 17 16.56 -16.96 -30.87
N ILE A 18 17.44 -16.31 -31.65
CA ILE A 18 17.48 -14.85 -31.76
C ILE A 18 16.19 -14.32 -32.38
N GLU A 19 15.69 -14.93 -33.46
CA GLU A 19 14.42 -14.55 -34.09
C GLU A 19 13.25 -14.65 -33.09
N TYR A 20 13.21 -15.73 -32.30
CA TYR A 20 12.22 -15.90 -31.23
C TYR A 20 12.32 -14.80 -30.16
N MET A 21 13.53 -14.53 -29.68
CA MET A 21 13.76 -13.49 -28.67
C MET A 21 13.38 -12.10 -29.19
N VAL A 22 13.71 -11.79 -30.45
CA VAL A 22 13.35 -10.52 -31.09
C VAL A 22 11.83 -10.38 -31.20
N GLU A 23 11.13 -11.43 -31.62
CA GLU A 23 9.68 -11.42 -31.71
C GLU A 23 9.02 -11.20 -30.35
N ARG A 24 9.48 -11.93 -29.33
CA ARG A 24 9.04 -11.75 -27.93
C ARG A 24 9.35 -10.36 -27.40
N ALA A 25 10.53 -9.82 -27.71
CA ALA A 25 10.95 -8.49 -27.29
C ALA A 25 10.09 -7.37 -27.92
N ASN A 26 9.44 -7.62 -29.05
CA ASN A 26 8.48 -6.69 -29.65
C ASN A 26 7.08 -6.76 -28.99
N HIS A 27 6.82 -7.78 -28.18
CA HIS A 27 5.51 -8.07 -27.58
C HIS A 27 5.61 -8.28 -26.06
N LEU A 28 6.22 -7.35 -25.33
CA LEU A 28 6.44 -7.50 -23.88
C LEU A 28 5.17 -7.35 -23.03
N GLY A 29 4.00 -7.04 -23.60
CA GLY A 29 2.74 -6.85 -22.87
C GLY A 29 2.42 -7.97 -21.88
N PRO A 30 2.49 -9.27 -22.27
CA PRO A 30 2.28 -10.38 -21.36
C PRO A 30 3.33 -10.46 -20.24
N LEU A 31 4.61 -10.21 -20.53
CA LEU A 31 5.67 -10.15 -19.51
C LEU A 31 5.41 -9.02 -18.52
N ASN A 32 5.15 -7.81 -19.03
CA ASN A 32 4.88 -6.64 -18.21
C ASN A 32 3.63 -6.84 -17.34
N LEU A 33 2.60 -7.54 -17.84
CA LEU A 33 1.42 -7.89 -17.05
C LEU A 33 1.77 -8.86 -15.92
N ALA A 34 2.56 -9.90 -16.21
CA ALA A 34 3.04 -10.84 -15.20
C ALA A 34 3.87 -10.14 -14.12
N ILE A 35 4.78 -9.25 -14.52
CA ILE A 35 5.56 -8.40 -13.61
C ILE A 35 4.62 -7.55 -12.75
N ALA A 36 3.70 -6.80 -13.36
CA ALA A 36 2.80 -5.90 -12.64
C ALA A 36 1.93 -6.65 -11.61
N GLN A 37 1.38 -7.81 -11.98
CA GLN A 37 0.57 -8.65 -11.09
C GLN A 37 1.40 -9.25 -9.95
N THR A 38 2.61 -9.72 -10.25
CA THR A 38 3.51 -10.29 -9.24
C THR A 38 3.99 -9.23 -8.26
N MET A 39 4.33 -8.04 -8.74
CA MET A 39 4.76 -6.92 -7.89
C MET A 39 3.61 -6.35 -7.06
N LEU A 40 2.38 -6.40 -7.59
CA LEU A 40 1.18 -6.11 -6.84
C LEU A 40 1.00 -7.10 -5.67
N GLU A 41 1.18 -8.39 -5.91
CA GLU A 41 1.05 -9.39 -4.84
C GLU A 41 2.15 -9.26 -3.80
N SER A 42 3.41 -9.08 -4.21
CA SER A 42 4.52 -8.75 -3.28
C SER A 42 4.23 -7.50 -2.45
N THR A 43 3.58 -6.49 -3.05
CA THR A 43 3.14 -5.30 -2.32
C THR A 43 2.09 -5.64 -1.25
N LYS A 44 1.17 -6.56 -1.53
CA LYS A 44 0.16 -7.02 -0.55
C LYS A 44 0.78 -7.88 0.55
N ASP A 45 1.72 -8.77 0.20
CA ASP A 45 2.45 -9.61 1.16
C ASP A 45 3.13 -8.76 2.24
N ARG A 46 3.70 -7.61 1.86
CA ARG A 46 4.29 -6.66 2.82
C ARG A 46 3.31 -6.17 3.89
N PHE A 47 2.03 -6.05 3.58
CA PHE A 47 1.02 -5.74 4.60
C PHE A 47 0.83 -6.89 5.57
N ASP A 48 0.93 -8.13 5.12
CA ASP A 48 0.84 -9.29 6.00
C ASP A 48 2.12 -9.50 6.81
N GLU A 49 3.28 -9.35 6.19
CA GLU A 49 4.59 -9.50 6.79
C GLU A 49 4.99 -8.31 7.69
N GLN A 50 4.26 -7.17 7.56
CA GLN A 50 4.50 -5.93 8.28
C GLN A 50 5.92 -5.37 8.05
N GLN A 51 6.39 -5.41 6.81
CA GLN A 51 7.76 -5.06 6.44
C GLN A 51 7.78 -4.18 5.18
N ALA A 52 8.78 -3.31 5.11
CA ALA A 52 9.05 -2.49 3.93
C ALA A 52 9.80 -3.29 2.85
N PRO A 53 9.87 -2.80 1.60
CA PRO A 53 10.58 -3.47 0.51
C PRO A 53 12.07 -3.75 0.79
N ASP A 54 12.71 -2.97 1.66
CA ASP A 54 14.09 -3.18 2.10
C ASP A 54 14.22 -4.27 3.18
N GLY A 55 13.10 -4.83 3.65
CA GLY A 55 13.02 -5.78 4.75
C GLY A 55 12.85 -5.14 6.13
N THR A 56 12.83 -3.81 6.24
CA THR A 56 12.71 -3.13 7.53
C THR A 56 11.28 -3.31 8.09
N PRO A 57 11.11 -3.84 9.32
CA PRO A 57 9.78 -3.97 9.93
C PRO A 57 9.10 -2.62 10.14
N TRP A 58 7.81 -2.54 9.84
CA TRP A 58 7.02 -1.34 10.07
C TRP A 58 6.81 -1.07 11.56
N VAL A 59 6.95 0.21 11.94
CA VAL A 59 6.61 0.64 13.29
C VAL A 59 5.11 0.46 13.54
N PRO A 60 4.70 -0.36 14.54
CA PRO A 60 3.29 -0.65 14.73
C PRO A 60 2.51 0.60 15.17
N SER A 61 1.34 0.83 14.57
CA SER A 61 0.52 1.99 14.91
C SER A 61 -0.10 1.87 16.31
N LYS A 62 -0.36 3.01 16.98
CA LYS A 62 -1.03 3.03 18.30
C LYS A 62 -2.38 2.32 18.26
N ALA A 63 -3.16 2.52 17.18
CA ALA A 63 -4.45 1.86 16.98
C ALA A 63 -4.29 0.35 16.82
N ALA A 64 -3.31 -0.09 16.01
CA ALA A 64 -3.01 -1.51 15.81
C ALA A 64 -2.59 -2.19 17.13
N LYS A 65 -1.74 -1.54 17.94
CA LYS A 65 -1.37 -2.02 19.28
C LYS A 65 -2.56 -2.13 20.21
N ALA A 66 -3.41 -1.09 20.26
CA ALA A 66 -4.60 -1.07 21.13
C ALA A 66 -5.61 -2.17 20.78
N ALA A 67 -5.78 -2.46 19.48
CA ALA A 67 -6.68 -3.49 18.98
C ALA A 67 -6.00 -4.86 18.78
N LYS A 68 -4.73 -5.02 19.16
CA LYS A 68 -3.92 -6.24 18.96
C LYS A 68 -3.97 -6.79 17.53
N ARG A 69 -3.87 -5.91 16.53
CA ARG A 69 -3.94 -6.25 15.09
C ARG A 69 -2.71 -5.76 14.33
N LYS A 70 -2.61 -6.13 13.05
CA LYS A 70 -1.58 -5.66 12.12
C LYS A 70 -1.79 -4.19 11.74
N THR A 71 -0.70 -3.49 11.45
CA THR A 71 -0.71 -2.08 11.04
C THR A 71 -1.12 -1.96 9.58
N LEU A 72 -1.89 -0.90 9.26
CA LEU A 72 -2.54 -0.70 7.96
C LEU A 72 -3.55 -1.79 7.55
N LEU A 73 -3.83 -2.75 8.43
CA LEU A 73 -4.86 -3.78 8.27
C LEU A 73 -5.91 -3.60 9.36
N ASP A 74 -6.84 -2.66 9.13
CA ASP A 74 -8.02 -2.48 9.99
C ASP A 74 -9.22 -3.25 9.43
N THR A 75 -9.71 -2.81 8.27
CA THR A 75 -10.79 -3.47 7.51
C THR A 75 -10.28 -4.22 6.29
N HIS A 76 -8.96 -4.27 6.08
CA HIS A 76 -8.29 -4.80 4.88
C HIS A 76 -8.60 -4.10 3.54
N HIS A 77 -9.59 -3.20 3.51
CA HIS A 77 -10.05 -2.51 2.30
C HIS A 77 -8.93 -1.87 1.46
N MET A 78 -7.96 -1.21 2.12
CA MET A 78 -6.83 -0.59 1.42
C MET A 78 -5.93 -1.63 0.75
N ARG A 79 -5.66 -2.77 1.37
CA ARG A 79 -4.82 -3.82 0.75
C ARG A 79 -5.56 -4.51 -0.39
N ASP A 80 -6.85 -4.80 -0.17
CA ASP A 80 -7.58 -5.74 -1.03
C ASP A 80 -8.30 -5.08 -2.20
N ASN A 81 -8.76 -3.83 -2.05
CA ASN A 81 -9.69 -3.23 -3.01
C ASN A 81 -9.17 -1.96 -3.70
N THR A 82 -8.06 -1.38 -3.24
CA THR A 82 -7.58 -0.09 -3.79
C THR A 82 -6.33 -0.22 -4.64
N PHE A 83 -5.76 -1.42 -4.78
CA PHE A 83 -4.59 -1.64 -5.62
C PHE A 83 -4.97 -2.22 -6.99
N SER A 84 -4.22 -1.83 -8.03
CA SER A 84 -4.37 -2.33 -9.39
C SER A 84 -3.00 -2.59 -10.04
N ALA A 85 -3.02 -3.44 -11.06
CA ALA A 85 -1.90 -3.74 -11.93
C ALA A 85 -2.34 -3.58 -13.38
N GLU A 86 -1.52 -2.90 -14.17
CA GLU A 86 -1.75 -2.57 -15.58
C GLU A 86 -0.44 -2.78 -16.35
N ALA A 87 -0.54 -3.09 -17.64
CA ALA A 87 0.62 -3.29 -18.47
C ALA A 87 0.36 -2.88 -19.93
N THR A 88 1.44 -2.48 -20.60
CA THR A 88 1.52 -2.32 -22.04
C THR A 88 2.78 -3.02 -22.54
N ASP A 89 3.04 -3.05 -23.85
CA ASP A 89 4.31 -3.56 -24.38
C ASP A 89 5.55 -2.76 -23.93
N LYS A 90 5.37 -1.58 -23.31
CA LYS A 90 6.48 -0.71 -22.90
C LYS A 90 6.68 -0.59 -21.40
N GLU A 91 5.65 -0.91 -20.61
CA GLU A 91 5.68 -0.65 -19.18
C GLU A 91 4.78 -1.61 -18.40
N ALA A 92 5.25 -1.96 -17.21
CA ALA A 92 4.49 -2.60 -16.15
C ALA A 92 4.19 -1.55 -15.07
N ARG A 93 2.92 -1.42 -14.67
CA ARG A 93 2.47 -0.46 -13.65
C ARG A 93 1.69 -1.18 -12.58
N TRP A 94 2.00 -0.91 -11.32
CA TRP A 94 1.19 -1.33 -10.18
C TRP A 94 1.17 -0.22 -9.13
N GLY A 95 0.08 -0.14 -8.40
CA GLY A 95 -0.08 0.92 -7.42
C GLY A 95 -1.45 0.93 -6.78
N THR A 96 -1.78 2.04 -6.11
CA THR A 96 -3.08 2.21 -5.47
C THR A 96 -3.63 3.62 -5.69
N ASN A 97 -4.95 3.71 -5.81
CA ASN A 97 -5.69 4.97 -5.89
C ASN A 97 -6.13 5.51 -4.50
N ALA A 98 -5.78 4.83 -3.41
CA ALA A 98 -6.16 5.26 -2.07
C ALA A 98 -5.46 6.60 -1.71
N VAL A 99 -6.23 7.64 -1.41
CA VAL A 99 -5.70 8.99 -1.11
C VAL A 99 -4.69 8.97 0.03
N GLN A 100 -4.98 8.20 1.10
CA GLN A 100 -4.09 8.07 2.25
C GLN A 100 -2.80 7.30 1.96
N ALA A 101 -2.72 6.54 0.85
CA ALA A 101 -1.59 5.69 0.53
C ALA A 101 -0.28 6.48 0.41
N ARG A 102 -0.33 7.68 -0.20
CA ARG A 102 0.84 8.55 -0.31
C ARG A 102 1.42 8.89 1.06
N LEU A 103 0.56 9.25 2.02
CA LEU A 103 0.99 9.62 3.36
C LEU A 103 1.59 8.44 4.12
N PHE A 104 1.10 7.22 3.89
CA PHE A 104 1.70 6.02 4.47
C PHE A 104 3.01 5.63 3.77
N GLN A 105 3.10 5.78 2.45
CA GLN A 105 4.30 5.47 1.67
C GLN A 105 5.47 6.37 2.07
N THR A 106 5.27 7.69 2.11
CA THR A 106 6.35 8.67 2.33
C THR A 106 6.42 9.18 3.77
N GLY A 107 5.40 8.92 4.58
CA GLY A 107 5.20 9.64 5.84
C GLY A 107 4.76 11.09 5.59
N GLY A 108 4.63 11.85 6.66
CA GLY A 108 4.38 13.29 6.59
C GLY A 108 3.66 13.86 7.80
N THR A 109 3.43 15.17 7.77
CA THR A 109 2.73 15.90 8.84
C THR A 109 1.34 16.32 8.38
N ILE A 110 0.30 15.91 9.11
CA ILE A 110 -1.05 16.45 8.95
C ILE A 110 -1.19 17.65 9.88
N LYS A 111 -1.45 18.82 9.31
CA LYS A 111 -1.71 20.05 10.08
C LYS A 111 -3.20 20.14 10.37
N MET A 112 -3.57 20.11 11.66
CA MET A 112 -4.94 20.32 12.10
C MET A 112 -5.09 21.77 12.58
N PRO A 113 -5.86 22.62 11.88
CA PRO A 113 -6.05 24.00 12.29
C PRO A 113 -6.88 24.09 13.57
N SER A 114 -6.76 25.21 14.28
CA SER A 114 -7.62 25.50 15.43
C SER A 114 -9.07 25.62 14.99
N ARG A 115 -9.99 25.03 15.74
CA ARG A 115 -11.42 25.12 15.45
C ARG A 115 -12.21 25.36 16.72
N LYS A 116 -13.24 26.20 16.59
CA LYS A 116 -14.24 26.44 17.61
C LYS A 116 -15.55 25.81 17.18
N GLY A 117 -16.36 25.37 18.14
CA GLY A 117 -17.66 24.81 17.84
C GLY A 117 -18.49 24.63 19.08
N ASN A 118 -19.71 24.15 18.89
CA ASN A 118 -20.63 23.85 19.97
C ASN A 118 -20.89 22.35 20.04
N VAL A 119 -20.89 21.80 21.24
CA VAL A 119 -21.20 20.40 21.52
C VAL A 119 -22.48 20.34 22.35
N ARG A 120 -23.43 19.49 21.94
CA ARG A 120 -24.62 19.21 22.72
C ARG A 120 -24.35 18.08 23.71
N LEU A 121 -24.46 18.37 25.00
CA LEU A 121 -24.26 17.42 26.10
C LEU A 121 -25.58 17.17 26.83
N ARG A 122 -25.81 15.94 27.28
CA ARG A 122 -27.03 15.58 28.02
C ARG A 122 -26.99 16.15 29.43
N GLU A 123 -28.17 16.53 29.90
CA GLU A 123 -28.38 16.94 31.29
C GLU A 123 -29.21 15.89 32.04
N ASN A 124 -29.00 15.81 33.35
CA ASN A 124 -29.82 15.08 34.30
C ASN A 124 -31.05 15.93 34.66
N ALA A 125 -31.99 15.34 35.41
CA ALA A 125 -33.20 16.06 35.82
C ALA A 125 -32.89 17.23 36.78
N ASP A 126 -31.76 17.16 37.48
CA ASP A 126 -31.21 18.18 38.37
C ASP A 126 -30.47 19.32 37.63
N GLY A 127 -30.39 19.28 36.30
CA GLY A 127 -29.67 20.26 35.49
C GLY A 127 -28.15 20.06 35.42
N THR A 128 -27.60 19.01 36.05
CA THR A 128 -26.17 18.67 35.95
C THR A 128 -25.87 17.90 34.65
N LEU A 129 -24.64 18.02 34.14
CA LEU A 129 -24.24 17.28 32.94
C LEU A 129 -24.14 15.78 33.23
N MET A 130 -24.83 14.97 32.42
CA MET A 130 -24.79 13.52 32.52
C MET A 130 -23.39 13.02 32.22
N ARG A 131 -22.72 12.42 33.22
CA ARG A 131 -21.39 11.85 33.06
C ARG A 131 -21.44 10.43 32.49
N GLN A 132 -20.35 10.01 31.85
CA GLN A 132 -20.21 8.64 31.35
C GLN A 132 -19.95 7.68 32.51
N SER A 133 -20.49 6.47 32.45
CA SER A 133 -20.31 5.47 33.51
C SER A 133 -18.86 5.00 33.61
N ARG A 134 -18.16 4.87 32.48
CA ARG A 134 -16.74 4.48 32.41
C ARG A 134 -15.76 5.57 32.83
N ASN A 135 -16.14 6.84 32.69
CA ASN A 135 -15.28 7.96 33.06
C ASN A 135 -16.14 9.14 33.53
N LYS A 136 -16.14 9.35 34.85
CA LYS A 136 -16.96 10.38 35.51
C LYS A 136 -16.57 11.81 35.11
N ASN A 137 -15.37 12.02 34.53
CA ASN A 137 -14.94 13.33 34.06
C ASN A 137 -15.54 13.70 32.70
N LEU A 138 -16.01 12.72 31.92
CA LEU A 138 -16.54 12.94 30.57
C LEU A 138 -18.07 13.05 30.58
N ALA A 139 -18.62 14.06 29.91
CA ALA A 139 -20.06 14.20 29.72
C ALA A 139 -20.56 13.34 28.53
N ARG A 140 -21.84 12.97 28.55
CA ARG A 140 -22.48 12.19 27.49
C ARG A 140 -23.07 13.11 26.43
N PHE A 141 -22.73 12.87 25.16
CA PHE A 141 -23.29 13.63 24.04
C PHE A 141 -24.81 13.42 23.91
N ALA A 142 -25.53 14.50 23.63
CA ALA A 142 -26.96 14.50 23.36
C ALA A 142 -27.23 14.28 21.86
N ARG A 143 -28.22 13.44 21.55
CA ARG A 143 -28.74 13.34 20.16
C ARG A 143 -29.45 14.64 19.79
N ALA A 144 -29.62 14.90 18.50
CA ALA A 144 -30.30 16.10 18.00
C ALA A 144 -31.67 16.33 18.67
N ASN A 145 -32.51 15.29 18.73
CA ASN A 145 -33.87 15.36 19.27
C ASN A 145 -33.94 15.19 20.80
N HIS A 146 -32.80 15.13 21.50
CA HIS A 146 -32.81 14.96 22.94
C HIS A 146 -33.20 16.27 23.63
N LYS A 147 -34.32 16.25 24.36
CA LYS A 147 -34.90 17.45 24.99
C LYS A 147 -34.03 18.04 26.10
N ARG A 148 -33.41 17.19 26.93
CA ARG A 148 -32.54 17.61 28.05
C ARG A 148 -31.10 17.70 27.60
N ALA A 149 -30.73 18.81 26.94
CA ALA A 149 -29.40 18.99 26.39
C ALA A 149 -28.93 20.44 26.50
N ARG A 150 -27.67 20.61 26.93
CA ARG A 150 -26.96 21.88 26.94
C ARG A 150 -26.01 21.99 25.75
N SER A 151 -26.00 23.15 25.12
CA SER A 151 -24.96 23.51 24.15
C SER A 151 -23.77 24.11 24.89
N VAL A 152 -22.59 23.50 24.75
CA VAL A 152 -21.35 23.97 25.37
C VAL A 152 -20.35 24.27 24.26
N ALA A 153 -19.81 25.50 24.26
CA ALA A 153 -18.75 25.88 23.33
C ALA A 153 -17.46 25.13 23.67
N PHE A 154 -16.74 24.70 22.64
CA PHE A 154 -15.40 24.14 22.77
C PHE A 154 -14.46 24.82 21.80
N GLU A 155 -13.20 24.91 22.21
CA GLU A 155 -12.10 25.36 21.38
C GLU A 155 -11.04 24.25 21.36
N SER A 156 -10.61 23.88 20.15
CA SER A 156 -9.49 22.98 19.94
C SER A 156 -8.37 23.79 19.33
N GLY A 157 -7.21 23.85 20.00
CA GLY A 157 -6.00 24.46 19.48
C GLY A 157 -5.51 23.74 18.21
N ALA A 158 -4.68 24.43 17.43
CA ALA A 158 -4.02 23.83 16.27
C ALA A 158 -2.97 22.81 16.75
N TYR A 159 -2.88 21.68 16.06
CA TYR A 159 -1.88 20.66 16.37
C TYR A 159 -1.48 19.89 15.11
N ASN A 160 -0.30 19.28 15.18
CA ASN A 160 0.25 18.50 14.09
C ASN A 160 0.21 17.01 14.43
N ILE A 161 -0.19 16.19 13.47
CA ILE A 161 -0.11 14.73 13.56
C ILE A 161 1.06 14.29 12.69
N GLN A 162 2.07 13.70 13.33
CA GLN A 162 3.20 13.11 12.62
C GLN A 162 2.87 11.68 12.21
N VAL A 163 2.90 11.41 10.91
CA VAL A 163 2.70 10.09 10.34
C VAL A 163 4.05 9.51 9.93
N ILE A 164 4.39 8.38 10.53
CA ILE A 164 5.62 7.63 10.24
C ILE A 164 5.42 6.88 8.91
N ALA A 165 6.43 6.93 8.05
CA ALA A 165 6.45 6.18 6.79
C ALA A 165 6.41 4.67 7.03
N ARG A 166 5.63 3.98 6.21
CA ARG A 166 5.46 2.53 6.11
C ARG A 166 5.45 2.19 4.63
N PRO A 167 6.62 2.23 3.97
CA PRO A 167 6.68 2.02 2.54
C PRO A 167 6.23 0.60 2.23
N PHE A 168 5.32 0.47 1.28
CA PHE A 168 4.82 -0.80 0.75
C PHE A 168 5.04 -0.90 -0.75
N LEU A 169 5.12 0.22 -1.47
CA LEU A 169 5.53 0.24 -2.88
C LEU A 169 7.06 0.33 -2.97
N GLY A 170 7.64 -0.52 -3.80
CA GLY A 170 9.08 -0.59 -4.05
C GLY A 170 9.50 -1.98 -4.50
N LEU A 171 10.78 -2.12 -4.82
CA LEU A 171 11.40 -3.40 -5.22
C LEU A 171 12.34 -3.86 -4.12
N SER A 172 12.04 -5.04 -3.56
CA SER A 172 12.98 -5.77 -2.70
C SER A 172 14.00 -6.53 -3.54
N LYS A 173 15.02 -7.09 -2.87
CA LYS A 173 15.95 -8.02 -3.53
C LYS A 173 15.26 -9.25 -4.08
N ARG A 174 14.24 -9.77 -3.37
CA ARG A 174 13.44 -10.91 -3.82
C ARG A 174 12.67 -10.55 -5.09
N ASP A 175 12.06 -9.37 -5.12
CA ASP A 175 11.30 -8.91 -6.29
C ASP A 175 12.16 -8.77 -7.53
N GLN A 176 13.39 -8.24 -7.38
CA GLN A 176 14.33 -8.14 -8.49
C GLN A 176 14.68 -9.50 -9.07
N SER A 177 14.91 -10.51 -8.23
CA SER A 177 15.10 -11.89 -8.68
C SER A 177 13.87 -12.40 -9.41
N THR A 178 12.68 -12.22 -8.84
CA THR A 178 11.43 -12.69 -9.47
C THR A 178 11.17 -12.03 -10.82
N ILE A 179 11.47 -10.73 -10.98
CA ILE A 179 11.39 -10.05 -12.27
C ILE A 179 12.38 -10.64 -13.27
N TYR A 180 13.61 -10.94 -12.82
CA TYR A 180 14.61 -11.57 -13.66
C TYR A 180 14.16 -12.95 -14.13
N ASP A 181 13.67 -13.79 -13.21
CA ASP A 181 13.16 -15.14 -13.50
C ASP A 181 12.00 -15.08 -14.49
N LEU A 182 11.02 -14.17 -14.27
CA LEU A 182 9.91 -13.95 -15.21
C LEU A 182 10.40 -13.51 -16.60
N THR A 183 11.47 -12.73 -16.65
CA THR A 183 12.05 -12.24 -17.91
C THR A 183 12.74 -13.37 -18.66
N GLU A 184 13.53 -14.18 -17.95
CA GLU A 184 14.22 -15.34 -18.49
C GLU A 184 13.21 -16.36 -19.02
N ASP A 185 12.20 -16.71 -18.24
CA ASP A 185 11.12 -17.62 -18.64
C ASP A 185 10.35 -17.13 -19.86
N TYR A 186 10.17 -15.81 -19.99
CA TYR A 186 9.42 -15.23 -21.10
C TYR A 186 10.23 -15.17 -22.41
N LEU A 187 11.53 -14.91 -22.32
CA LEU A 187 12.44 -14.81 -23.47
C LEU A 187 13.01 -16.16 -23.90
N ALA A 188 13.07 -17.12 -22.98
CA ALA A 188 13.44 -18.49 -23.29
C ALA A 188 12.36 -19.12 -24.19
N PRO A 189 12.74 -19.79 -25.30
CA PRO A 189 11.81 -20.64 -26.00
C PRO A 189 11.42 -21.78 -25.04
N GLY A 190 10.18 -21.73 -24.55
CA GLY A 190 9.68 -22.74 -23.63
C GLY A 190 9.85 -24.14 -24.22
N GLY A 191 10.71 -24.94 -23.58
CA GLY A 191 10.84 -26.39 -23.74
C GLY A 191 11.08 -26.93 -25.16
N ALA A 192 12.33 -27.30 -25.45
CA ALA A 192 12.62 -28.52 -26.21
C ALA A 192 12.80 -29.68 -25.22
#